data_AF-A0A0K2ZE33-F1
#
_entry.id   AF-A0A0K2ZE33-F1
#
_cell.length_a   1.000
_cell.length_b   1.000
_cell.length_c   1.000
_cell.angle_alpha   90.00
_cell.angle_beta   90.00
_cell.angle_gamma   90.00
#
_symmetry.space_group_name_H-M   'P 1'
#
loop_
_entity.id
_entity.type
_entity.pdbx_description
1 polymer ?
#
loop_
_entity_poly.entity_id
_entity_poly.type
_entity_poly.pdbx_seq_one_letter_code
_entity_poly.pdbx_strand_id
1 'polypeptide(L)'
;MQKNKFPTFAILISFFLLSCQEKNENSTANEVEGLAGNKSHIASIDSVQHTEGKSRGQFSLDQGVLDSIIKTVLNSAYGAANFDSSRGCWRHSFQTGGDSIEYCMVAATPDIINGGDGARIYLQTHSDPQAGIYSQVDPGLEGLFFIGLDANQKWTALASSPAIDMGQAGDCGCTDSKVIEVGPNIHGWLSTVGGVWQGVQVTRYSLQVPMGGKIRDVSEIPHVSENSPDESNALEVDRDGKVVAGMYPIKVTQTRAGNVLGARLVSYDERKGVYPWNP
;
A
#
# COMPACT_ATOMS: atom_id res chain seq x y z
N MET A 1 22.26 61.94 4.21
CA MET A 1 22.81 60.56 4.23
C MET A 1 22.37 59.89 5.53
N GLN A 2 21.21 59.23 5.51
CA GLN A 2 20.58 58.57 6.65
C GLN A 2 20.93 57.06 6.59
N LYS A 3 21.52 56.53 7.67
CA LYS A 3 21.80 55.10 7.85
C LYS A 3 20.54 54.40 8.36
N ASN A 4 19.92 53.57 7.54
CA ASN A 4 18.86 52.66 7.97
C ASN A 4 19.48 51.42 8.62
N LYS A 5 19.13 51.18 9.89
CA LYS A 5 19.34 49.90 10.58
C LYS A 5 18.09 49.05 10.35
N PHE A 6 18.25 47.89 9.72
CA PHE A 6 17.24 46.82 9.73
C PHE A 6 17.32 46.05 11.06
N PRO A 7 16.19 45.72 11.71
CA PRO A 7 16.20 44.76 12.79
C PRO A 7 16.16 43.33 12.22
N THR A 8 17.08 42.50 12.70
CA THR A 8 17.12 41.06 12.52
C THR A 8 15.93 40.44 13.25
N PHE A 9 14.95 39.90 12.51
CA PHE A 9 13.92 39.03 13.07
C PHE A 9 14.48 37.61 13.20
N ALA A 10 14.70 37.17 14.43
CA ALA A 10 14.89 35.76 14.76
C ALA A 10 13.53 35.05 14.63
N ILE A 11 13.40 34.16 13.66
CA ILE A 11 12.27 33.24 13.55
C ILE A 11 12.57 32.05 14.47
N LEU A 12 11.85 31.94 15.58
CA LEU A 12 11.77 30.71 16.35
C LEU A 12 10.95 29.70 15.54
N ILE A 13 11.61 28.67 15.01
CA ILE A 13 10.96 27.49 14.45
C ILE A 13 10.58 26.60 15.63
N SER A 14 9.32 26.66 16.05
CA SER A 14 8.75 25.69 16.98
C SER A 14 8.38 24.43 16.20
N PHE A 15 9.13 23.36 16.41
CA PHE A 15 8.79 22.02 15.93
C PHE A 15 7.55 21.50 16.67
N PHE A 16 6.42 21.45 15.98
CA PHE A 16 5.28 20.66 16.43
C PHE A 16 5.45 19.22 15.94
N LEU A 17 5.74 18.33 16.89
CA LEU A 17 5.60 16.89 16.70
C LEU A 17 4.11 16.58 16.56
N LEU A 18 3.63 16.35 15.33
CA LEU A 18 2.35 15.67 15.11
C LEU A 18 2.65 14.26 14.62
N SER A 19 2.59 13.31 15.54
CA SER A 19 2.50 11.89 15.22
C SER A 19 1.17 11.60 14.53
N CYS A 20 1.18 10.78 13.46
CA CYS A 20 -0.01 10.20 12.81
C CYS A 20 -0.85 9.49 13.93
N GLN A 21 -1.88 10.17 14.48
CA GLN A 21 -2.83 9.55 15.43
C GLN A 21 -3.96 8.90 14.64
N GLU A 22 -3.89 7.57 14.53
CA GLU A 22 -5.04 6.74 14.19
C GLU A 22 -5.95 6.65 15.43
N LYS A 23 -7.21 7.09 15.30
CA LYS A 23 -8.23 6.94 16.35
C LYS A 23 -8.63 5.47 16.42
N ASN A 24 -8.06 4.72 17.37
CA ASN A 24 -8.53 3.38 17.72
C ASN A 24 -9.75 3.48 18.66
N GLU A 25 -10.95 3.18 18.15
CA GLU A 25 -12.13 2.94 18.97
C GLU A 25 -12.16 1.47 19.44
N ASN A 26 -11.95 1.29 20.74
CA ASN A 26 -12.13 0.02 21.47
C ASN A 26 -13.60 -0.43 21.39
N SER A 27 -13.84 -1.70 21.03
CA SER A 27 -15.07 -2.41 21.36
C SER A 27 -14.74 -3.70 22.12
N THR A 28 -15.03 -3.65 23.42
CA THR A 28 -15.03 -4.77 24.36
C THR A 28 -16.32 -5.59 24.23
N ALA A 29 -16.23 -6.92 24.13
CA ALA A 29 -17.29 -7.81 24.62
C ALA A 29 -16.80 -9.26 24.85
N ASN A 30 -16.60 -9.55 26.14
CA ASN A 30 -17.00 -10.75 26.89
C ASN A 30 -16.63 -12.17 26.42
N GLU A 31 -15.65 -12.67 27.18
CA GLU A 31 -15.47 -14.02 27.73
C GLU A 31 -16.77 -14.66 28.28
N VAL A 32 -17.01 -15.94 27.95
CA VAL A 32 -17.81 -16.88 28.76
C VAL A 32 -17.13 -18.26 28.69
N GLU A 33 -16.58 -18.70 29.82
CA GLU A 33 -16.15 -20.08 30.08
C GLU A 33 -17.36 -21.02 30.25
N GLY A 34 -17.22 -22.32 29.93
CA GLY A 34 -18.16 -23.33 30.43
C GLY A 34 -18.13 -24.72 29.80
N LEU A 35 -17.28 -25.59 30.36
CA LEU A 35 -17.54 -27.00 30.74
C LEU A 35 -17.75 -28.13 29.70
N ALA A 36 -16.78 -29.06 29.76
CA ALA A 36 -16.93 -30.51 29.99
C ALA A 36 -17.68 -31.39 28.96
N GLY A 37 -16.87 -32.13 28.19
CA GLY A 37 -16.80 -33.60 28.21
C GLY A 37 -18.06 -34.42 27.93
N ASN A 38 -18.08 -35.13 26.79
CA ASN A 38 -18.48 -36.53 26.80
C ASN A 38 -17.91 -37.32 25.61
N LYS A 39 -17.26 -38.44 25.92
CA LYS A 39 -16.89 -39.50 24.97
C LYS A 39 -18.10 -40.41 24.79
N SER A 40 -18.50 -40.70 23.56
CA SER A 40 -19.11 -42.00 23.26
C SER A 40 -18.88 -42.39 21.80
N HIS A 41 -18.39 -43.61 21.63
CA HIS A 41 -18.29 -44.36 20.39
C HIS A 41 -19.69 -44.75 19.91
N ILE A 42 -20.04 -44.47 18.65
CA ILE A 42 -20.95 -45.30 17.85
C ILE A 42 -20.42 -45.35 16.41
N ALA A 43 -20.36 -46.57 15.89
CA ALA A 43 -19.86 -46.94 14.58
C ALA A 43 -20.89 -46.74 13.46
N SER A 44 -20.35 -46.52 12.26
CA SER A 44 -20.85 -46.84 10.91
C SER A 44 -22.33 -46.68 10.58
N ILE A 45 -22.62 -45.75 9.68
CA ILE A 45 -23.65 -45.90 8.64
C ILE A 45 -23.07 -45.41 7.31
N ASP A 46 -23.19 -46.25 6.29
CA ASP A 46 -22.84 -46.02 4.89
C ASP A 46 -23.42 -44.70 4.35
N SER A 47 -22.60 -43.91 3.65
CA SER A 47 -23.07 -42.86 2.76
C SER A 47 -22.29 -42.87 1.46
N VAL A 48 -22.92 -43.52 0.47
CA VAL A 48 -23.07 -43.09 -0.92
C VAL A 48 -22.00 -42.13 -1.46
N GLN A 49 -21.22 -42.64 -2.40
CA GLN A 49 -20.37 -41.85 -3.28
C GLN A 49 -21.19 -40.81 -4.04
N HIS A 50 -21.00 -39.53 -3.71
CA HIS A 50 -21.23 -38.42 -4.62
C HIS A 50 -19.89 -37.73 -4.85
N THR A 51 -19.31 -37.98 -6.02
CA THR A 51 -18.21 -37.20 -6.57
C THR A 51 -18.73 -35.80 -6.93
N GLU A 52 -18.45 -34.83 -6.07
CA GLU A 52 -18.57 -33.41 -6.41
C GLU A 52 -17.28 -32.66 -6.05
N GLY A 53 -16.86 -31.79 -6.98
CA GLY A 53 -16.10 -30.59 -6.68
C GLY A 53 -14.65 -30.79 -6.27
N LYS A 54 -13.75 -30.82 -7.26
CA LYS A 54 -12.33 -30.49 -7.09
C LYS A 54 -12.26 -29.10 -6.43
N SER A 55 -12.04 -29.06 -5.11
CA SER A 55 -11.71 -27.82 -4.43
C SER A 55 -10.46 -27.26 -5.11
N ARG A 56 -10.54 -26.01 -5.58
CA ARG A 56 -9.33 -25.28 -5.98
C ARG A 56 -8.50 -25.15 -4.71
N GLY A 57 -7.48 -25.99 -4.59
CA GLY A 57 -6.58 -26.00 -3.45
C GLY A 57 -6.04 -24.60 -3.22
N GLN A 58 -6.19 -24.12 -2.00
CA GLN A 58 -5.52 -22.92 -1.52
C GLN A 58 -4.01 -23.15 -1.67
N PHE A 59 -3.36 -22.43 -2.58
CA PHE A 59 -1.92 -22.51 -2.71
C PHE A 59 -1.32 -21.82 -1.48
N SER A 60 -0.59 -22.59 -0.69
CA SER A 60 0.15 -22.13 0.47
C SER A 60 1.63 -22.41 0.19
N LEU A 61 2.43 -21.35 0.18
CA LEU A 61 3.88 -21.46 0.11
C LEU A 61 4.40 -21.72 1.53
N ASP A 62 5.34 -22.66 1.66
CA ASP A 62 6.14 -22.77 2.86
C ASP A 62 6.88 -21.45 3.13
N GLN A 63 6.96 -21.04 4.39
CA GLN A 63 7.54 -19.75 4.75
C GLN A 63 9.00 -19.61 4.28
N GLY A 64 9.81 -20.68 4.39
CA GLY A 64 11.20 -20.64 3.93
C GLY A 64 11.32 -20.51 2.42
N VAL A 65 10.37 -21.08 1.67
CA VAL A 65 10.28 -20.92 0.21
C VAL A 65 9.88 -19.49 -0.14
N LEU A 66 8.88 -18.93 0.54
CA LEU A 66 8.42 -17.55 0.34
C LEU A 66 9.55 -16.54 0.60
N ASP A 67 10.27 -16.69 1.72
CA ASP A 67 11.39 -15.83 2.08
C ASP A 67 12.51 -15.92 1.02
N SER A 68 12.79 -17.11 0.51
CA SER A 68 13.77 -17.31 -0.56
C SER A 68 13.34 -16.66 -1.89
N ILE A 69 12.04 -16.70 -2.22
CA ILE A 69 11.51 -16.03 -3.42
C ILE A 69 11.67 -14.52 -3.29
N ILE A 70 11.20 -13.95 -2.17
CA ILE A 70 11.28 -12.52 -1.88
C ILE A 70 12.73 -12.05 -1.92
N LYS A 71 13.61 -12.73 -1.19
CA LYS A 71 15.04 -12.40 -1.16
C LYS A 71 15.67 -12.44 -2.55
N THR A 72 15.30 -13.41 -3.39
CA THR A 72 15.78 -13.48 -4.78
C THR A 72 15.36 -12.28 -5.61
N VAL A 73 14.08 -11.89 -5.52
CA VAL A 73 13.54 -10.73 -6.24
C VAL A 73 14.18 -9.44 -5.75
N LEU A 74 14.28 -9.24 -4.43
CA LEU A 74 14.87 -8.04 -3.84
C LEU A 74 16.37 -7.93 -4.10
N ASN A 75 17.10 -9.05 -4.08
CA ASN A 75 18.50 -9.07 -4.50
C ASN A 75 18.69 -8.68 -5.97
N SER A 76 17.73 -9.03 -6.83
CA SER A 76 17.76 -8.60 -8.23
C SER A 76 17.44 -7.11 -8.38
N ALA A 77 16.57 -6.57 -7.55
CA ALA A 77 16.12 -5.17 -7.63
C ALA A 77 17.12 -4.19 -6.98
N TYR A 78 17.60 -4.53 -5.79
CA TYR A 78 18.46 -3.65 -4.98
C TYR A 78 19.92 -4.09 -4.94
N GLY A 79 20.25 -5.27 -5.47
CA GLY A 79 21.60 -5.82 -5.47
C GLY A 79 21.89 -6.69 -4.24
N ALA A 80 22.32 -7.93 -4.47
CA ALA A 80 22.61 -8.88 -3.40
C ALA A 80 23.71 -8.40 -2.42
N ALA A 81 24.68 -7.64 -2.91
CA ALA A 81 25.76 -7.07 -2.10
C ALA A 81 25.31 -5.94 -1.17
N ASN A 82 24.10 -5.40 -1.39
CA ASN A 82 23.56 -4.28 -0.62
C ASN A 82 22.67 -4.75 0.54
N PHE A 83 22.48 -6.06 0.72
CA PHE A 83 21.74 -6.59 1.84
C PHE A 83 22.52 -6.44 3.15
N ASP A 84 21.96 -5.69 4.10
CA ASP A 84 22.46 -5.58 5.46
C ASP A 84 21.73 -6.58 6.36
N SER A 85 22.40 -7.69 6.69
CA SER A 85 21.84 -8.72 7.55
C SER A 85 21.62 -8.29 9.00
N SER A 86 22.31 -7.25 9.47
CA SER A 86 22.13 -6.74 10.84
C SER A 86 20.83 -5.97 11.01
N ARG A 87 20.31 -5.42 9.90
CA ARG A 87 19.07 -4.63 9.85
C ARG A 87 17.94 -5.31 9.09
N GLY A 88 18.23 -6.37 8.33
CA GLY A 88 17.24 -7.07 7.52
C GLY A 88 16.73 -6.25 6.33
N CYS A 89 17.55 -5.35 5.79
CA CYS A 89 17.16 -4.44 4.72
C CYS A 89 18.18 -4.41 3.56
N TRP A 90 17.80 -3.79 2.45
CA TRP A 90 18.70 -3.49 1.34
C TRP A 90 19.05 -2.01 1.32
N ARG A 91 20.35 -1.71 1.26
CA ARG A 91 20.83 -0.35 1.03
C ARG A 91 20.47 0.08 -0.40
N HIS A 92 19.88 1.26 -0.55
CA HIS A 92 19.46 1.78 -1.84
C HIS A 92 19.69 3.28 -1.92
N SER A 93 20.37 3.72 -2.98
CA SER A 93 20.58 5.15 -3.25
C SER A 93 19.51 5.65 -4.21
N PHE A 94 18.80 6.71 -3.84
CA PHE A 94 17.76 7.32 -4.66
C PHE A 94 18.06 8.79 -4.91
N GLN A 95 17.94 9.18 -6.17
CA GLN A 95 18.26 10.52 -6.65
C GLN A 95 16.99 11.37 -6.68
N THR A 96 16.97 12.46 -5.90
CA THR A 96 15.86 13.41 -5.87
C THR A 96 16.39 14.84 -5.73
N GLY A 97 15.85 15.78 -6.50
CA GLY A 97 16.23 17.19 -6.41
C GLY A 97 17.71 17.52 -6.71
N GLY A 98 18.50 16.58 -7.26
CA GLY A 98 19.93 16.73 -7.49
C GLY A 98 20.83 16.16 -6.39
N ASP A 99 20.24 15.67 -5.30
CA ASP A 99 20.93 14.99 -4.21
C ASP A 99 20.68 13.47 -4.26
N SER A 100 21.65 12.70 -3.76
CA SER A 100 21.50 11.26 -3.54
C SER A 100 21.20 11.02 -2.07
N ILE A 101 20.04 10.44 -1.79
CA ILE A 101 19.64 10.04 -0.43
C ILE A 101 19.79 8.51 -0.34
N GLU A 102 20.38 8.06 0.76
CA GLU A 102 20.55 6.63 1.05
C GLU A 102 19.39 6.12 1.90
N TYR A 103 18.81 5.00 1.48
CA TYR A 103 17.71 4.33 2.15
C TYR A 103 18.10 2.90 2.55
N CYS A 104 17.41 2.39 3.56
CA CYS A 104 17.44 1.00 3.99
C CYS A 104 16.05 0.44 3.72
N MET A 105 15.89 -0.29 2.61
CA MET A 105 14.61 -0.81 2.11
C MET A 105 14.28 -2.12 2.81
N VAL A 106 13.23 -2.12 3.62
CA VAL A 106 12.72 -3.29 4.36
C VAL A 106 11.53 -3.88 3.60
N ALA A 107 11.45 -5.21 3.57
CA ALA A 107 10.31 -5.91 3.02
C ALA A 107 9.15 -5.94 4.02
N ALA A 108 7.96 -5.51 3.59
CA ALA A 108 6.73 -5.68 4.34
C ALA A 108 6.26 -7.15 4.28
N THR A 109 5.23 -7.46 5.07
CA THR A 109 4.54 -8.76 4.93
C THR A 109 3.86 -8.82 3.57
N PRO A 110 4.10 -9.86 2.76
CA PRO A 110 3.50 -9.96 1.44
C PRO A 110 2.03 -10.42 1.51
N ASP A 111 1.23 -9.93 0.57
CA ASP A 111 -0.11 -10.49 0.29
C ASP A 111 -0.01 -11.56 -0.80
N ILE A 112 -0.58 -12.74 -0.53
CA ILE A 112 -0.62 -13.84 -1.50
C ILE A 112 -2.06 -14.01 -1.99
N ILE A 113 -2.26 -13.75 -3.28
CA ILE A 113 -3.56 -13.86 -3.93
C ILE A 113 -3.56 -15.04 -4.88
N ASN A 114 -4.50 -15.96 -4.67
CA ASN A 114 -4.67 -17.15 -5.48
C ASN A 114 -5.62 -16.88 -6.64
N GLY A 115 -5.09 -16.86 -7.87
CA GLY A 115 -5.86 -16.68 -9.09
C GLY A 115 -5.97 -17.96 -9.92
N GLY A 116 -6.78 -17.91 -10.98
CA GLY A 116 -6.90 -19.02 -11.95
C GLY A 116 -5.57 -19.38 -12.63
N ASP A 117 -4.67 -18.41 -12.75
CA ASP A 117 -3.35 -18.54 -13.39
C ASP A 117 -2.22 -18.83 -12.38
N GLY A 118 -2.58 -19.23 -11.16
CA GLY A 118 -1.65 -19.51 -10.06
C GLY A 118 -1.59 -18.39 -9.02
N ALA A 119 -0.76 -18.62 -8.00
CA ALA A 119 -0.56 -17.64 -6.94
C ALA A 119 0.25 -16.44 -7.44
N ARG A 120 -0.11 -15.27 -6.94
CA ARG A 120 0.59 -14.01 -7.11
C ARG A 120 0.96 -13.46 -5.75
N ILE A 121 2.17 -12.92 -5.65
CA ILE A 121 2.68 -12.32 -4.42
C ILE A 121 2.76 -10.82 -4.68
N TYR A 122 2.06 -10.04 -3.86
CA TYR A 122 2.12 -8.60 -3.83
C TYR A 122 3.03 -8.22 -2.67
N LEU A 123 4.24 -7.78 -3.01
CA LEU A 123 5.25 -7.39 -2.05
C LEU A 123 5.45 -5.88 -2.11
N GLN A 124 5.37 -5.26 -0.95
CA GLN A 124 5.79 -3.90 -0.72
C GLN A 124 7.14 -3.91 0.01
N THR A 125 7.98 -2.94 -0.29
CA THR A 125 9.14 -2.56 0.50
C THR A 125 9.04 -1.10 0.86
N HIS A 126 9.59 -0.70 2.00
CA HIS A 126 9.63 0.70 2.40
C HIS A 126 10.96 1.07 3.03
N SER A 127 11.28 2.37 3.02
CA SER A 127 12.37 2.91 3.81
C SER A 127 12.17 2.63 5.30
N ASP A 128 13.22 2.19 5.99
CA ASP A 128 13.22 1.97 7.44
C ASP A 128 13.46 3.29 8.19
N PRO A 129 12.44 3.85 8.88
CA PRO A 129 12.59 5.10 9.60
C PRO A 129 13.54 5.01 10.80
N GLN A 130 13.79 3.80 11.30
CA GLN A 130 14.72 3.57 12.41
C GLN A 130 16.17 3.43 11.94
N ALA A 131 16.41 3.45 10.63
CA ALA A 131 17.75 3.30 10.10
C ALA A 131 18.65 4.50 10.48
N GLY A 132 18.08 5.68 10.69
CA GLY A 132 18.82 6.92 10.96
C GLY A 132 19.70 7.39 9.80
N ILE A 133 19.39 6.94 8.58
CA ILE A 133 20.15 7.21 7.35
C ILE A 133 19.51 8.36 6.54
N TYR A 134 18.20 8.54 6.66
CA TYR A 134 17.46 9.67 6.08
C TYR A 134 16.78 10.49 7.20
N SER A 135 16.59 11.79 6.93
CA SER A 135 15.99 12.76 7.85
C SER A 135 14.47 12.69 7.85
N GLN A 136 13.82 13.16 8.91
CA GLN A 136 12.35 13.25 8.99
C GLN A 136 11.72 14.17 7.91
N VAL A 137 12.53 15.00 7.25
CA VAL A 137 12.10 15.89 6.16
C VAL A 137 12.34 15.29 4.77
N ASP A 138 13.06 14.17 4.70
CA ASP A 138 13.27 13.44 3.46
C ASP A 138 12.02 12.60 3.15
N PRO A 139 11.65 12.45 1.87
CA PRO A 139 10.48 11.67 1.51
C PRO A 139 10.67 10.18 1.84
N GLY A 140 9.59 9.54 2.26
CA GLY A 140 9.57 8.08 2.35
C GLY A 140 9.70 7.45 0.96
N LEU A 141 10.41 6.32 0.88
CA LEU A 141 10.58 5.58 -0.38
C LEU A 141 9.83 4.25 -0.32
N GLU A 142 8.94 4.03 -1.29
CA GLU A 142 8.21 2.78 -1.47
C GLU A 142 8.80 1.98 -2.64
N GLY A 143 8.84 0.67 -2.52
CA GLY A 143 9.10 -0.25 -3.62
C GLY A 143 7.96 -1.25 -3.73
N LEU A 144 7.49 -1.51 -4.95
CA LEU A 144 6.39 -2.43 -5.21
C LEU A 144 6.81 -3.52 -6.18
N PHE A 145 6.43 -4.76 -5.87
CA PHE A 145 6.79 -5.95 -6.64
C PHE A 145 5.57 -6.86 -6.78
N PHE A 146 5.14 -7.06 -8.03
CA PHE A 146 4.16 -8.07 -8.39
C PHE A 146 4.88 -9.32 -8.88
N ILE A 147 4.89 -10.36 -8.05
CA ILE A 147 5.72 -11.54 -8.22
C ILE A 147 4.84 -12.73 -8.64
N GLY A 148 5.36 -13.52 -9.58
CA GLY A 148 4.69 -14.71 -10.11
C GLY A 148 5.66 -15.64 -10.83
N LEU A 149 5.16 -16.79 -11.25
CA LEU A 149 5.89 -17.69 -12.14
C LEU A 149 5.95 -17.11 -13.56
N ASP A 150 7.15 -17.07 -14.13
CA ASP A 150 7.35 -16.77 -15.55
C ASP A 150 7.02 -17.97 -16.45
N ALA A 151 7.22 -17.81 -17.76
CA ALA A 151 7.01 -18.88 -18.75
C ALA A 151 7.87 -20.13 -18.50
N ASN A 152 9.00 -20.00 -17.79
CA ASN A 152 9.92 -21.09 -17.45
C ASN A 152 9.63 -21.68 -16.06
N GLN A 153 8.49 -21.35 -15.45
CA GLN A 153 8.13 -21.78 -14.10
C GLN A 153 9.12 -21.30 -13.02
N LYS A 154 9.77 -20.15 -13.24
CA LYS A 154 10.63 -19.50 -12.27
C LYS A 154 9.91 -18.31 -11.63
N TRP A 155 9.96 -18.21 -10.31
CA TRP A 155 9.47 -17.03 -9.60
C TRP A 155 10.30 -15.79 -9.96
N THR A 156 9.62 -14.74 -10.40
CA THR A 156 10.23 -13.45 -10.76
C THR A 156 9.26 -12.31 -10.49
N ALA A 157 9.77 -11.07 -10.47
CA ALA A 157 8.92 -9.90 -10.58
C ALA A 157 8.35 -9.82 -12.00
N LEU A 158 7.02 -9.99 -12.12
CA LEU A 158 6.27 -9.79 -13.36
C LEU A 158 6.07 -8.31 -13.66
N ALA A 159 5.98 -7.49 -12.60
CA ALA A 159 6.05 -6.04 -12.66
C ALA A 159 6.73 -5.52 -11.38
N SER A 160 7.49 -4.43 -11.47
CA SER A 160 8.12 -3.83 -10.31
C SER A 160 8.34 -2.32 -10.49
N SER A 161 8.26 -1.59 -9.39
CA SER A 161 8.72 -0.22 -9.25
C SER A 161 9.51 -0.13 -7.94
N PRO A 162 10.85 -0.30 -7.97
CA PRO A 162 11.65 -0.47 -6.76
C PRO A 162 11.83 0.82 -5.94
N ALA A 163 11.47 1.98 -6.50
CA ALA A 163 11.63 3.28 -5.87
C ALA A 163 10.52 4.23 -6.33
N ILE A 164 9.59 4.53 -5.44
CA ILE A 164 8.49 5.48 -5.59
C ILE A 164 8.62 6.48 -4.44
N ASP A 165 8.82 7.74 -4.78
CA ASP A 165 8.84 8.85 -3.82
C ASP A 165 7.40 9.11 -3.33
N MET A 166 7.16 8.93 -2.03
CA MET A 166 5.84 9.07 -1.42
C MET A 166 5.55 10.48 -0.88
N GLY A 167 6.47 11.42 -1.09
CA GLY A 167 6.33 12.81 -0.68
C GLY A 167 6.71 13.08 0.79
N GLN A 168 6.38 14.28 1.26
CA GLN A 168 6.84 14.82 2.56
C GLN A 168 5.90 14.54 3.74
N ALA A 169 4.89 13.68 3.58
CA ALA A 169 4.00 13.24 4.65
C ALA A 169 4.64 12.16 5.56
N GLY A 170 5.96 12.21 5.77
CA GLY A 170 6.71 11.15 6.45
C GLY A 170 6.49 9.77 5.81
N ASP A 171 6.53 8.71 6.62
CA ASP A 171 6.29 7.34 6.15
C ASP A 171 4.79 7.00 5.95
N CYS A 172 3.87 7.97 6.09
CA CYS A 172 2.40 7.74 6.06
C CYS A 172 1.86 7.43 4.62
N GLY A 173 2.73 7.05 3.67
CA GLY A 173 2.40 6.38 2.40
C GLY A 173 3.19 5.06 2.17
N CYS A 174 4.21 4.84 3.00
CA CYS A 174 5.11 3.69 2.93
C CYS A 174 4.67 2.55 3.87
N THR A 175 3.79 2.81 4.83
CA THR A 175 3.42 1.86 5.88
C THR A 175 1.92 1.57 5.96
N ASP A 176 1.09 2.41 5.32
CA ASP A 176 -0.36 2.28 5.26
C ASP A 176 -0.88 1.65 3.95
N SER A 177 0.05 1.34 3.03
CA SER A 177 -0.22 0.73 1.72
C SER A 177 -0.91 -0.62 1.88
N LYS A 178 -2.09 -0.78 1.29
CA LYS A 178 -2.91 -1.99 1.39
C LYS A 178 -3.19 -2.58 0.02
N VAL A 179 -3.03 -3.89 -0.12
CA VAL A 179 -3.45 -4.59 -1.33
C VAL A 179 -4.96 -4.70 -1.36
N ILE A 180 -5.59 -4.11 -2.37
CA ILE A 180 -7.04 -4.12 -2.58
C ILE A 180 -7.39 -4.71 -3.94
N GLU A 181 -8.54 -5.37 -4.01
CA GLU A 181 -9.14 -5.80 -5.27
C GLU A 181 -9.73 -4.58 -5.99
N VAL A 182 -9.24 -4.31 -7.21
CA VAL A 182 -9.65 -3.17 -8.05
C VAL A 182 -10.37 -3.61 -9.34
N GLY A 183 -10.43 -4.92 -9.57
CA GLY A 183 -11.06 -5.54 -10.73
C GLY A 183 -11.22 -7.04 -10.49
N PRO A 184 -12.03 -7.76 -11.28
CA PRO A 184 -12.34 -9.18 -11.02
C PRO A 184 -11.12 -10.10 -10.91
N ASN A 185 -9.99 -9.72 -11.51
CA ASN A 185 -8.71 -10.44 -11.41
C ASN A 185 -7.53 -9.47 -11.23
N ILE A 186 -7.80 -8.24 -10.77
CA ILE A 186 -6.79 -7.18 -10.66
C ILE A 186 -6.80 -6.69 -9.22
N HIS A 187 -5.62 -6.73 -8.60
CA HIS A 187 -5.38 -6.08 -7.32
C HIS A 187 -4.28 -5.03 -7.49
N GLY A 188 -4.27 -4.05 -6.59
CA GLY A 188 -3.26 -3.00 -6.53
C GLY A 188 -3.04 -2.55 -5.10
N TRP A 189 -2.01 -1.73 -4.91
CA TRP A 189 -1.70 -1.11 -3.63
C TRP A 189 -2.39 0.25 -3.54
N LEU A 190 -3.24 0.41 -2.53
CA LEU A 190 -3.85 1.69 -2.18
C LEU A 190 -3.11 2.28 -0.99
N SER A 191 -2.58 3.48 -1.15
CA SER A 191 -1.97 4.29 -0.09
C SER A 191 -2.35 5.76 -0.25
N THR A 192 -1.96 6.56 0.73
CA THR A 192 -2.07 8.02 0.66
C THR A 192 -0.68 8.63 0.47
N VAL A 193 -0.53 9.55 -0.48
CA VAL A 193 0.72 10.30 -0.69
C VAL A 193 0.47 11.79 -0.61
N GLY A 194 1.50 12.55 -0.27
CA GLY A 194 1.41 14.01 -0.16
C GLY A 194 2.30 14.56 0.93
N GLY A 195 1.82 15.57 1.63
CA GLY A 195 2.61 16.30 2.62
C GLY A 195 1.82 17.42 3.30
N VAL A 196 2.55 18.23 4.07
CA VAL A 196 2.01 19.40 4.74
C VAL A 196 2.78 20.63 4.25
N TRP A 197 2.07 21.60 3.66
CA TRP A 197 2.63 22.85 3.18
C TRP A 197 2.05 24.01 3.98
N GLN A 198 2.90 24.76 4.67
CA GLN A 198 2.48 25.92 5.48
C GLN A 198 1.38 25.60 6.52
N GLY A 199 1.37 24.37 7.04
CA GLY A 199 0.36 23.90 7.99
C GLY A 199 -0.92 23.34 7.35
N VAL A 200 -1.01 23.30 6.02
CA VAL A 200 -2.13 22.69 5.28
C VAL A 200 -1.71 21.31 4.77
N GLN A 201 -2.44 20.27 5.18
CA GLN A 201 -2.24 18.92 4.65
C GLN A 201 -2.85 18.82 3.26
N VAL A 202 -2.05 18.38 2.28
CA VAL A 202 -2.49 18.14 0.91
C VAL A 202 -2.10 16.71 0.56
N THR A 203 -3.10 15.87 0.31
CA THR A 203 -2.87 14.45 0.05
C THR A 203 -3.75 13.93 -1.07
N ARG A 204 -3.28 12.91 -1.78
CA ARG A 204 -4.02 12.20 -2.82
C ARG A 204 -3.91 10.70 -2.60
N TYR A 205 -4.89 9.96 -3.11
CA TYR A 205 -4.78 8.52 -3.18
C TYR A 205 -3.77 8.14 -4.27
N SER A 206 -2.85 7.25 -3.91
CA SER A 206 -1.98 6.53 -4.83
C SER A 206 -2.57 5.13 -4.99
N LEU A 207 -2.99 4.78 -6.20
CA LEU A 207 -3.52 3.44 -6.49
C LEU A 207 -2.60 2.78 -7.52
N GLN A 208 -1.64 2.02 -7.02
CA GLN A 208 -0.59 1.41 -7.83
C GLN A 208 -1.05 0.04 -8.33
N VAL A 209 -1.15 -0.15 -9.64
CA VAL A 209 -1.67 -1.39 -10.24
C VAL A 209 -0.64 -1.99 -11.20
N PRO A 210 -0.36 -3.31 -11.14
CA PRO A 210 0.43 -3.99 -12.14
C PRO A 210 -0.33 -4.09 -13.47
N MET A 211 0.12 -3.34 -14.48
CA MET A 211 -0.46 -3.31 -15.82
C MET A 211 0.64 -3.39 -16.89
N GLY A 212 0.57 -4.40 -17.76
CA GLY A 212 1.50 -4.53 -18.90
C GLY A 212 2.97 -4.66 -18.50
N GLY A 213 3.26 -5.39 -17.40
CA GLY A 213 4.61 -5.59 -16.89
C GLY A 213 5.21 -4.39 -16.13
N LYS A 214 4.43 -3.33 -15.92
CA LYS A 214 4.81 -2.16 -15.13
C LYS A 214 3.82 -1.94 -13.99
N ILE A 215 4.24 -1.23 -12.96
CA ILE A 215 3.35 -0.72 -11.93
C ILE A 215 3.01 0.73 -12.29
N ARG A 216 1.73 1.08 -12.26
CA ARG A 216 1.23 2.41 -12.61
C ARG A 216 0.31 2.93 -11.54
N ASP A 217 0.50 4.18 -11.15
CA ASP A 217 -0.50 4.92 -10.38
C ASP A 217 -1.67 5.23 -11.29
N VAL A 218 -2.85 4.76 -10.93
CA VAL A 218 -4.09 4.96 -11.69
C VAL A 218 -5.06 5.90 -10.98
N SER A 219 -4.67 6.58 -9.90
CA SER A 219 -5.55 7.49 -9.16
C SER A 219 -5.14 8.96 -9.31
N GLU A 220 -6.09 9.79 -9.78
CA GLU A 220 -5.99 11.26 -9.70
C GLU A 220 -6.84 11.83 -8.55
N ILE A 221 -7.41 10.97 -7.70
CA ILE A 221 -8.40 11.34 -6.69
C ILE A 221 -7.69 11.97 -5.49
N PRO A 222 -7.96 13.25 -5.13
CA PRO A 222 -7.43 13.86 -3.93
C PRO A 222 -8.08 13.22 -2.70
N HIS A 223 -7.30 13.02 -1.65
CA HIS A 223 -7.81 12.64 -0.34
C HIS A 223 -8.17 13.91 0.45
N VAL A 224 -7.23 14.86 0.57
CA VAL A 224 -7.45 16.21 1.13
C VAL A 224 -6.85 17.22 0.17
N SER A 225 -7.58 18.29 -0.14
CA SER A 225 -7.15 19.32 -1.09
C SER A 225 -6.83 20.64 -0.39
N GLU A 226 -5.94 21.44 -0.97
CA GLU A 226 -5.58 22.77 -0.45
C GLU A 226 -6.78 23.74 -0.45
N ASN A 227 -7.69 23.62 -1.42
CA ASN A 227 -8.85 24.51 -1.55
C ASN A 227 -9.95 24.22 -0.52
N SER A 228 -10.01 22.99 -0.01
CA SER A 228 -10.98 22.54 0.99
C SER A 228 -10.26 21.64 2.03
N PRO A 229 -9.41 22.22 2.90
CA PRO A 229 -8.56 21.44 3.79
C PRO A 229 -9.32 20.78 4.96
N ASP A 230 -10.59 21.16 5.16
CA ASP A 230 -11.50 20.58 6.15
C ASP A 230 -12.42 19.48 5.56
N GLU A 231 -12.29 19.22 4.27
CA GLU A 231 -12.98 18.15 3.54
C GLU A 231 -12.01 17.03 3.18
N SER A 232 -12.50 15.79 3.25
CA SER A 232 -11.78 14.64 2.74
C SER A 232 -12.66 13.76 1.85
N ASN A 233 -12.04 13.05 0.93
CA ASN A 233 -12.69 12.05 0.10
C ASN A 233 -12.38 10.66 0.64
N ALA A 234 -13.39 9.86 0.97
CA ALA A 234 -13.23 8.43 1.25
C ALA A 234 -13.41 7.62 -0.03
N LEU A 235 -12.49 6.68 -0.28
CA LEU A 235 -12.45 5.84 -1.48
C LEU A 235 -12.92 4.41 -1.18
N GLU A 236 -13.88 3.91 -1.96
CA GLU A 236 -14.36 2.52 -1.91
C GLU A 236 -14.44 1.94 -3.34
N VAL A 237 -14.01 0.69 -3.53
CA VAL A 237 -14.17 0.01 -4.83
C VAL A 237 -15.59 -0.56 -4.92
N ASP A 238 -16.33 -0.13 -5.94
CA ASP A 238 -17.69 -0.61 -6.20
C ASP A 238 -17.65 -1.88 -7.08
N ARG A 239 -17.66 -3.04 -6.43
CA ARG A 239 -17.53 -4.36 -7.08
C ARG A 239 -18.78 -4.79 -7.86
N ASP A 240 -19.92 -4.16 -7.59
CA ASP A 240 -21.17 -4.40 -8.32
C ASP A 240 -21.30 -3.49 -9.55
N GLY A 241 -20.41 -2.49 -9.66
CA GLY A 241 -20.39 -1.52 -10.73
C GLY A 241 -19.90 -2.08 -12.07
N LYS A 242 -20.16 -1.31 -13.13
CA LYS A 242 -19.78 -1.69 -14.51
C LYS A 242 -18.26 -1.68 -14.67
N VAL A 243 -17.69 -2.86 -14.92
CA VAL A 243 -16.26 -3.02 -15.23
C VAL A 243 -15.88 -2.36 -16.55
N VAL A 244 -14.81 -1.56 -16.53
CA VAL A 244 -14.21 -0.93 -17.73
C VAL A 244 -12.72 -1.28 -17.77
N ALA A 245 -12.24 -1.83 -18.89
CA ALA A 245 -10.86 -2.29 -19.05
C ALA A 245 -10.37 -3.22 -17.90
N GLY A 246 -11.27 -4.04 -17.36
CA GLY A 246 -10.97 -4.96 -16.26
C GLY A 246 -11.01 -4.33 -14.85
N MET A 247 -11.29 -3.03 -14.74
CA MET A 247 -11.34 -2.29 -13.49
C MET A 247 -12.78 -2.01 -13.04
N TYR A 248 -13.06 -2.19 -11.75
CA TYR A 248 -14.30 -1.76 -11.11
C TYR A 248 -14.34 -0.22 -11.01
N PRO A 249 -15.52 0.42 -11.00
CA PRO A 249 -15.61 1.82 -10.66
C PRO A 249 -15.27 2.07 -9.19
N ILE A 250 -14.88 3.31 -8.88
CA ILE A 250 -14.58 3.75 -7.51
C ILE A 250 -15.70 4.66 -7.03
N LYS A 251 -16.29 4.35 -5.89
CA LYS A 251 -17.18 5.24 -5.16
C LYS A 251 -16.34 6.17 -4.27
N VAL A 252 -16.49 7.47 -4.50
CA VAL A 252 -15.82 8.50 -3.70
C VAL A 252 -16.86 9.25 -2.90
N THR A 253 -16.72 9.25 -1.58
CA THR A 253 -17.61 9.91 -0.63
C THR A 253 -16.91 11.11 -0.01
N GLN A 254 -17.39 12.31 -0.28
CA GLN A 254 -16.86 13.53 0.31
C GLN A 254 -17.41 13.70 1.72
N THR A 255 -16.54 13.97 2.69
CA THR A 255 -16.90 14.16 4.10
C THR A 255 -16.30 15.43 4.67
N ARG A 256 -17.00 16.05 5.63
CA ARG A 256 -16.52 17.17 6.45
C ARG A 256 -16.88 16.92 7.89
N ALA A 257 -15.88 16.86 8.77
CA ALA A 257 -16.05 16.55 10.19
C ALA A 257 -16.95 15.31 10.44
N GLY A 258 -16.79 14.27 9.62
CA GLY A 258 -17.56 13.01 9.69
C GLY A 258 -18.94 13.05 9.02
N ASN A 259 -19.42 14.21 8.57
CA ASN A 259 -20.67 14.31 7.82
C ASN A 259 -20.44 14.08 6.34
N VAL A 260 -21.25 13.22 5.71
CA VAL A 260 -21.23 13.01 4.26
C VAL A 260 -21.83 14.22 3.56
N LEU A 261 -21.05 14.86 2.68
CA LEU A 261 -21.49 15.97 1.84
C LEU A 261 -22.06 15.49 0.51
N GLY A 262 -21.54 14.36 0.00
CA GLY A 262 -21.98 13.76 -1.24
C GLY A 262 -21.17 12.51 -1.57
N ALA A 263 -21.65 11.74 -2.54
CA ALA A 263 -20.93 10.61 -3.10
C ALA A 263 -21.03 10.62 -4.62
N ARG A 264 -19.97 10.19 -5.29
CA ARG A 264 -19.94 10.02 -6.74
C ARG A 264 -19.23 8.75 -7.15
N LEU A 265 -19.69 8.17 -8.24
CA LEU A 265 -19.05 7.02 -8.86
C LEU A 265 -18.09 7.51 -9.96
N VAL A 266 -16.83 7.07 -9.87
CA VAL A 266 -15.76 7.41 -10.80
C VAL A 266 -15.38 6.16 -11.56
N SER A 267 -15.74 6.11 -12.84
CA SER A 267 -15.37 5.00 -13.73
C SER A 267 -13.92 5.15 -14.19
N TYR A 268 -13.23 4.02 -14.39
CA TYR A 268 -11.91 4.00 -15.00
C TYR A 268 -11.97 4.53 -16.45
N ASP A 269 -11.07 5.46 -16.78
CA ASP A 269 -10.89 5.95 -18.15
C ASP A 269 -9.76 5.17 -18.82
N GLU A 270 -10.11 4.20 -19.67
CA GLU A 270 -9.14 3.36 -20.38
C GLU A 270 -8.18 4.18 -21.26
N ARG A 271 -8.65 5.29 -21.84
CA ARG A 271 -7.82 6.10 -22.75
C ARG A 271 -6.74 6.86 -21.99
N LYS A 272 -7.07 7.37 -20.81
CA LYS A 272 -6.11 8.04 -19.92
C LYS A 272 -5.32 7.04 -19.07
N GLY A 273 -5.89 5.87 -18.83
CA GLY A 273 -5.33 4.83 -17.98
C GLY A 273 -5.42 5.15 -16.49
N VAL A 274 -6.39 5.96 -16.06
CA VAL A 274 -6.56 6.44 -14.69
C VAL A 274 -8.05 6.56 -14.31
N TYR A 275 -8.34 6.69 -13.02
CA TYR A 275 -9.61 7.22 -12.50
C TYR A 275 -9.53 8.75 -12.49
N PRO A 276 -10.17 9.43 -13.46
CA PRO A 276 -10.03 10.86 -13.59
C PRO A 276 -10.74 11.58 -12.45
N TRP A 277 -10.13 12.66 -11.97
CA TRP A 277 -10.77 13.55 -11.01
C TRP A 277 -10.96 14.93 -11.62
N ASN A 278 -12.22 15.30 -11.87
CA ASN A 278 -12.58 16.68 -12.16
C ASN A 278 -13.27 17.27 -10.91
N PRO A 279 -12.68 18.29 -10.26
CA PRO A 279 -13.30 18.96 -9.12
C PRO A 279 -14.68 19.53 -9.45
#